data_AF-A0A4Q5NKD4-F1
#
_entry.id   AF-A0A4Q5NKD4-F1
#
_cell.length_a   1.000
_cell.length_b   1.000
_cell.length_c   1.000
_cell.angle_alpha   90.00
_cell.angle_beta   90.00
_cell.angle_gamma   90.00
#
_symmetry.space_group_name_H-M   'P 1'
#
loop_
_entity.id
_entity.type
_entity.pdbx_description
1 polymer ?
#
loop_
_entity_poly.entity_id
_entity_poly.type
_entity_poly.pdbx_seq_one_letter_code
_entity_poly.pdbx_strand_id
1 'polypeptide(L)'
;MKTSPLLLGVVLLLPVVARAEDAASCAEFNALVAKTYNFDESRLTLAQKQAKEGELNNFWTRVKANKTRYLPCLRAKLSDAKANPFFRFDGSNLLVEISPTLESKRAQVEIYSNASLDLVGVGRWTAILTLRGTEGFDVSKAAKRALDDEDVNFVPNNIIPEYADETIYHHSVARLLWCSQSEERATPKLFALVNNPKYAEREAALSILLDQATPGARAAILTIKRQGLSAGAIEAIDQFLRAPEAVTPRAKPKTTRAQFIAAFNRLLAGDSSTFLALSRAVSDGERDAAAVLLPSDLPLLYRVRRRLLLGCNNHSLFYYHDLTGIIFAVMAKQAHSAKI
;
A
#
# COMPACT_ATOMS: atom_id res chain seq x y z
N MET A 1 -59.82 27.13 -33.71
CA MET A 1 -59.32 25.80 -34.15
C MET A 1 -58.45 25.27 -33.02
N LYS A 2 -58.87 24.23 -32.27
CA LYS A 2 -58.66 22.79 -32.55
C LYS A 2 -57.16 22.54 -32.80
N THR A 3 -56.39 21.79 -32.00
CA THR A 3 -56.63 20.53 -31.28
C THR A 3 -55.55 20.28 -30.21
N SER A 4 -55.94 19.70 -29.07
CA SER A 4 -55.05 19.09 -28.06
C SER A 4 -54.53 17.72 -28.51
N PRO A 5 -53.30 17.31 -28.16
CA PRO A 5 -52.91 15.90 -28.14
C PRO A 5 -52.95 15.35 -26.71
N LEU A 6 -53.63 14.21 -26.55
CA LEU A 6 -53.61 13.33 -25.39
C LEU A 6 -52.17 12.91 -25.05
N LEU A 7 -51.70 13.19 -23.83
CA LEU A 7 -50.51 12.57 -23.24
C LEU A 7 -50.95 11.27 -22.55
N LEU A 8 -50.61 10.14 -23.17
CA LEU A 8 -50.82 8.80 -22.62
C LEU A 8 -49.83 8.56 -21.48
N GLY A 9 -50.29 8.68 -20.24
CA GLY A 9 -49.52 8.37 -19.04
C GLY A 9 -49.37 6.86 -18.85
N VAL A 10 -48.24 6.28 -19.28
CA VAL A 10 -47.85 4.92 -18.91
C VAL A 10 -47.24 4.96 -17.52
N VAL A 11 -48.03 4.57 -16.51
CA VAL A 11 -47.55 4.36 -15.14
C VAL A 11 -46.73 3.07 -15.11
N LEU A 12 -45.40 3.21 -15.04
CA LEU A 12 -44.45 2.13 -14.79
C LEU A 12 -44.63 1.56 -13.37
N LEU A 13 -45.53 0.57 -13.24
CA LEU A 13 -45.82 -0.19 -12.02
C LEU A 13 -44.88 -1.40 -11.83
N LEU A 14 -43.55 -1.20 -11.82
CA LEU A 14 -42.56 -2.23 -11.44
C LEU A 14 -41.34 -1.52 -10.84
N PRO A 15 -41.04 -1.62 -9.53
CA PRO A 15 -40.36 -2.80 -8.96
C PRO A 15 -40.56 -2.99 -7.43
N VAL A 16 -41.59 -3.75 -6.99
CA VAL A 16 -41.72 -4.11 -5.55
C VAL A 16 -41.16 -5.51 -5.25
N VAL A 17 -41.16 -6.42 -6.23
CA VAL A 17 -40.80 -7.84 -6.02
C VAL A 17 -39.30 -8.06 -5.75
N ALA A 18 -38.42 -7.24 -6.34
CA ALA A 18 -36.96 -7.38 -6.15
C ALA A 18 -36.50 -7.14 -4.69
N ARG A 19 -37.25 -6.38 -3.89
CA ARG A 19 -36.85 -6.03 -2.52
C ARG A 19 -37.04 -7.15 -1.49
N ALA A 20 -37.98 -8.07 -1.72
CA ALA A 20 -38.28 -9.14 -0.77
C ALA A 20 -37.21 -10.25 -0.79
N GLU A 21 -36.70 -10.59 -1.98
CA GLU A 21 -35.67 -11.62 -2.15
C GLU A 21 -34.31 -11.19 -1.58
N ASP A 22 -33.97 -9.90 -1.72
CA ASP A 22 -32.78 -9.30 -1.12
C ASP A 22 -32.84 -9.33 0.42
N ALA A 23 -34.01 -9.03 1.01
CA ALA A 23 -34.19 -9.07 2.46
C ALA A 23 -34.01 -10.49 3.04
N ALA A 24 -34.60 -11.49 2.40
CA ALA A 24 -34.44 -12.90 2.80
C ALA A 24 -32.98 -13.37 2.66
N SER A 25 -32.32 -13.01 1.56
CA SER A 25 -30.92 -13.35 1.31
C SER A 25 -29.96 -12.70 2.32
N CYS A 26 -30.21 -11.44 2.70
CA CYS A 26 -29.40 -10.78 3.72
C CYS A 26 -29.70 -11.28 5.14
N ALA A 27 -30.93 -11.69 5.45
CA ALA A 27 -31.23 -12.38 6.70
C ALA A 27 -30.46 -13.70 6.82
N GLU A 28 -30.44 -14.50 5.76
CA GLU A 28 -29.66 -15.75 5.69
C GLU A 28 -28.15 -15.48 5.82
N PHE A 29 -27.64 -14.49 5.08
CA PHE A 29 -26.24 -14.07 5.18
C PHE A 29 -25.86 -13.63 6.60
N ASN A 30 -26.71 -12.82 7.25
CA ASN A 30 -26.47 -12.38 8.61
C ASN A 30 -26.48 -13.54 9.61
N ALA A 31 -27.36 -14.54 9.41
CA ALA A 31 -27.35 -15.76 10.22
C ALA A 31 -26.05 -16.56 10.02
N LEU A 32 -25.53 -16.64 8.79
CA LEU A 32 -24.22 -17.24 8.52
C LEU A 32 -23.09 -16.50 9.23
N VAL A 33 -23.06 -15.16 9.13
CA VAL A 33 -22.04 -14.34 9.81
C VAL A 33 -22.13 -14.54 11.33
N ALA A 34 -23.33 -14.49 11.91
CA ALA A 34 -23.52 -14.69 13.34
C ALA A 34 -23.07 -16.09 13.79
N LYS A 35 -23.37 -17.14 13.00
CA LYS A 35 -22.94 -18.51 13.31
C LYS A 35 -21.41 -18.64 13.25
N THR A 36 -20.77 -18.08 12.22
CA THR A 36 -19.35 -18.27 11.96
C THR A 36 -18.47 -17.38 12.84
N TYR A 37 -18.83 -16.11 13.04
CA TYR A 37 -17.96 -15.08 13.65
C TYR A 37 -18.33 -14.74 15.10
N ASN A 38 -19.26 -15.45 15.74
CA ASN A 38 -19.59 -15.25 17.16
C ASN A 38 -18.58 -15.96 18.09
N PHE A 39 -17.32 -15.53 18.03
CA PHE A 39 -16.26 -15.97 18.91
C PHE A 39 -15.26 -14.84 19.17
N ASP A 40 -14.46 -15.00 20.23
CA ASP A 40 -13.33 -14.13 20.56
C ASP A 40 -12.03 -14.87 20.21
N GLU A 41 -11.34 -14.43 19.15
CA GLU A 41 -10.13 -15.07 18.63
C GLU A 41 -9.01 -15.16 19.68
N SER A 42 -8.94 -14.16 20.57
CA SER A 42 -7.92 -14.09 21.63
C SER A 42 -8.06 -15.18 22.68
N ARG A 43 -9.23 -15.83 22.76
CA ARG A 43 -9.58 -16.85 23.77
C ARG A 43 -9.53 -18.27 23.25
N LEU A 44 -9.24 -18.48 21.96
CA LEU A 44 -9.24 -19.82 21.37
C LEU A 44 -7.91 -20.54 21.59
N THR A 45 -7.98 -21.80 22.00
CA THR A 45 -6.83 -22.73 21.96
C THR A 45 -6.45 -23.05 20.51
N LEU A 46 -5.26 -23.61 20.29
CA LEU A 46 -4.81 -23.99 18.94
C LEU A 46 -5.80 -24.95 18.25
N ALA A 47 -6.29 -25.96 18.97
CA ALA A 47 -7.28 -26.90 18.44
C ALA A 47 -8.61 -26.20 18.07
N GLN A 48 -9.05 -25.23 18.88
CA GLN A 48 -10.24 -24.43 18.57
C GLN A 48 -10.03 -23.51 17.37
N LYS A 49 -8.83 -22.92 17.21
CA LYS A 49 -8.46 -22.12 16.03
C LYS A 49 -8.53 -22.96 14.76
N GLN A 50 -7.96 -24.17 14.78
CA GLN A 50 -8.03 -25.10 13.64
C GLN A 50 -9.47 -25.51 13.29
N ALA A 51 -10.30 -25.82 14.29
CA ALA A 51 -11.71 -26.13 14.06
C ALA A 51 -12.46 -24.92 13.45
N LYS A 52 -12.17 -23.71 13.94
CA LYS A 52 -12.77 -22.46 13.43
C LYS A 52 -12.31 -22.11 12.01
N GLU A 53 -11.08 -22.43 11.64
CA GLU A 53 -10.59 -22.27 10.27
C GLU A 53 -11.45 -23.03 9.26
N GLY A 54 -11.86 -24.26 9.60
CA GLY A 54 -12.81 -25.04 8.78
C GLY A 54 -14.17 -24.35 8.61
N GLU A 55 -14.72 -23.77 9.68
CA GLU A 55 -15.98 -23.00 9.62
C GLU A 55 -15.86 -21.72 8.77
N LEU A 56 -14.75 -21.00 8.89
CA LEU A 56 -14.45 -19.81 8.10
C LEU A 56 -14.32 -20.17 6.61
N ASN A 57 -13.59 -21.24 6.28
CA ASN A 57 -13.44 -21.72 4.91
C ASN A 57 -14.78 -22.13 4.29
N ASN A 58 -15.66 -22.77 5.07
CA ASN A 58 -17.00 -23.11 4.63
C ASN A 58 -17.86 -21.86 4.37
N PHE A 59 -17.78 -20.85 5.24
CA PHE A 59 -18.42 -19.55 5.01
C PHE A 59 -17.93 -18.91 3.72
N TRP A 60 -16.60 -18.80 3.52
CA TRP A 60 -16.00 -18.24 2.32
C TRP A 60 -16.44 -18.97 1.06
N THR A 61 -16.37 -20.30 1.05
CA THR A 61 -16.78 -21.14 -0.09
C THR A 61 -18.24 -20.91 -0.45
N ARG A 62 -19.13 -20.87 0.55
CA ARG A 62 -20.55 -20.61 0.34
C ARG A 62 -20.80 -19.22 -0.22
N VAL A 63 -20.12 -18.19 0.29
CA VAL A 63 -20.26 -16.81 -0.19
C VAL A 63 -19.75 -16.67 -1.62
N LYS A 64 -18.61 -17.28 -1.95
CA LYS A 64 -18.05 -17.31 -3.31
C LYS A 64 -18.98 -18.00 -4.29
N ALA A 65 -19.51 -19.17 -3.94
CA ALA A 65 -20.45 -19.93 -4.77
C ALA A 65 -21.76 -19.18 -5.05
N ASN A 66 -22.16 -18.28 -4.14
CA ASN A 66 -23.41 -17.50 -4.24
C ASN A 66 -23.12 -16.00 -4.34
N LYS A 67 -22.06 -15.62 -5.05
CA LYS A 67 -21.57 -14.23 -5.14
C LYS A 67 -22.67 -13.22 -5.45
N THR A 68 -23.46 -13.43 -6.52
CA THR A 68 -24.51 -12.48 -6.94
C THR A 68 -25.52 -12.24 -5.83
N ARG A 69 -25.88 -13.30 -5.08
CA ARG A 69 -26.85 -13.26 -4.00
C ARG A 69 -26.33 -12.56 -2.74
N TYR A 70 -25.09 -12.86 -2.32
CA TYR A 70 -24.58 -12.36 -1.03
C TYR A 70 -23.72 -11.09 -1.11
N LEU A 71 -23.23 -10.69 -2.30
CA LEU A 71 -22.38 -9.51 -2.42
C LEU A 71 -23.02 -8.21 -1.88
N PRO A 72 -24.31 -7.90 -2.12
CA PRO A 72 -24.95 -6.73 -1.53
C PRO A 72 -24.98 -6.80 0.01
N CYS A 73 -25.28 -7.98 0.56
CA CYS A 73 -25.35 -8.21 2.00
C CYS A 73 -23.97 -8.11 2.68
N LEU A 74 -22.91 -8.62 2.03
CA LEU A 74 -21.52 -8.49 2.49
C LEU A 74 -21.13 -7.02 2.58
N ARG A 75 -21.40 -6.21 1.55
CA ARG A 75 -21.11 -4.77 1.55
C ARG A 75 -21.88 -4.04 2.67
N ALA A 76 -23.16 -4.33 2.82
CA ALA A 76 -23.98 -3.74 3.89
C ALA A 76 -23.43 -4.10 5.27
N LYS A 77 -23.08 -5.37 5.50
CA LYS A 77 -22.55 -5.83 6.79
C LYS A 77 -21.16 -5.28 7.11
N LEU A 78 -20.29 -5.09 6.11
CA LEU A 78 -18.98 -4.46 6.31
C LEU A 78 -19.05 -2.96 6.59
N SER A 79 -20.14 -2.31 6.16
CA SER A 79 -20.43 -0.90 6.42
C SER A 79 -21.03 -0.68 7.82
N ASP A 80 -21.55 -1.73 8.46
CA ASP A 80 -22.05 -1.68 9.84
C ASP A 80 -20.89 -1.56 10.83
N ALA A 81 -20.78 -0.39 11.47
CA ALA A 81 -19.72 -0.12 12.44
C ALA A 81 -19.74 -1.06 13.65
N LYS A 82 -20.91 -1.66 13.96
CA LYS A 82 -21.12 -2.59 15.07
C LYS A 82 -20.89 -4.05 14.68
N ALA A 83 -20.59 -4.34 13.41
CA ALA A 83 -20.25 -5.70 13.00
C ALA A 83 -18.99 -6.18 13.75
N ASN A 84 -18.94 -7.49 14.03
CA ASN A 84 -17.82 -8.12 14.72
C ASN A 84 -16.47 -7.69 14.07
N PRO A 85 -15.48 -7.21 14.83
CA PRO A 85 -14.22 -6.71 14.27
C PRO A 85 -13.48 -7.74 13.41
N PHE A 86 -13.46 -9.01 13.81
CA PHE A 86 -12.85 -10.09 13.03
C PHE A 86 -13.57 -10.29 11.71
N PHE A 87 -14.91 -10.29 11.71
CA PHE A 87 -15.69 -10.33 10.47
C PHE A 87 -15.38 -9.14 9.56
N ARG A 88 -15.24 -7.93 10.11
CA ARG A 88 -14.93 -6.75 9.28
C ARG A 88 -13.60 -6.94 8.57
N PHE A 89 -12.57 -7.36 9.29
CA PHE A 89 -11.28 -7.69 8.72
C PHE A 89 -11.36 -8.81 7.67
N ASP A 90 -11.82 -9.99 8.06
CA ASP A 90 -11.83 -11.19 7.22
C ASP A 90 -12.77 -11.04 6.02
N GLY A 91 -13.98 -10.54 6.26
CA GLY A 91 -14.97 -10.25 5.24
C GLY A 91 -14.52 -9.18 4.24
N SER A 92 -13.66 -8.23 4.63
CA SER A 92 -13.08 -7.27 3.67
C SER A 92 -12.12 -7.93 2.67
N ASN A 93 -11.39 -8.98 3.10
CA ASN A 93 -10.57 -9.79 2.20
C ASN A 93 -11.44 -10.56 1.21
N LEU A 94 -12.49 -11.22 1.73
CA LEU A 94 -13.48 -11.91 0.91
C LEU A 94 -14.14 -10.97 -0.10
N LEU A 95 -14.51 -9.73 0.31
CA LEU A 95 -15.11 -8.73 -0.56
C LEU A 95 -14.19 -8.37 -1.73
N VAL A 96 -12.91 -8.14 -1.47
CA VAL A 96 -11.94 -7.82 -2.54
C VAL A 96 -11.71 -9.02 -3.44
N GLU A 97 -11.68 -10.24 -2.90
CA GLU A 97 -11.50 -11.44 -3.71
C GLU A 97 -12.67 -11.65 -4.69
N ILE A 98 -13.92 -11.57 -4.20
CA ILE A 98 -15.09 -11.82 -5.05
C ILE A 98 -15.48 -10.59 -5.88
N SER A 99 -15.06 -9.39 -5.49
CA SER A 99 -15.38 -8.13 -6.17
C SER A 99 -14.22 -7.14 -6.05
N PRO A 100 -13.15 -7.25 -6.86
CA PRO A 100 -11.94 -6.41 -6.76
C PRO A 100 -12.13 -4.99 -7.31
N THR A 101 -13.32 -4.42 -7.13
CA THR A 101 -13.67 -3.05 -7.52
C THR A 101 -12.94 -2.01 -6.68
N LEU A 102 -12.89 -0.77 -7.18
CA LEU A 102 -12.33 0.38 -6.46
C LEU A 102 -12.99 0.56 -5.09
N GLU A 103 -14.31 0.39 -5.03
CA GLU A 103 -15.12 0.53 -3.81
C GLU A 103 -14.77 -0.54 -2.77
N SER A 104 -14.65 -1.80 -3.20
CA SER A 104 -14.27 -2.90 -2.30
C SER A 104 -12.88 -2.71 -1.70
N LYS A 105 -11.91 -2.31 -2.51
CA LYS A 105 -10.55 -2.05 -2.05
C LYS A 105 -10.48 -0.82 -1.14
N ARG A 106 -11.27 0.23 -1.42
CA ARG A 106 -11.39 1.39 -0.53
C ARG A 106 -11.99 0.99 0.84
N ALA A 107 -13.02 0.16 0.85
CA ALA A 107 -13.59 -0.38 2.09
C ALA A 107 -12.55 -1.21 2.87
N GLN A 108 -11.76 -2.03 2.18
CA GLN A 108 -10.67 -2.77 2.82
C GLN A 108 -9.61 -1.85 3.45
N VAL A 109 -9.20 -0.78 2.75
CA VAL A 109 -8.26 0.20 3.30
C VAL A 109 -8.80 0.85 4.58
N GLU A 110 -10.07 1.27 4.58
CA GLU A 110 -10.69 1.86 5.77
C GLU A 110 -10.75 0.86 6.93
N ILE A 111 -11.16 -0.38 6.67
CA ILE A 111 -11.24 -1.43 7.69
C ILE A 111 -9.85 -1.72 8.27
N TYR A 112 -8.83 -1.95 7.42
CA TYR A 112 -7.46 -2.21 7.88
C TYR A 112 -6.87 -1.01 8.63
N SER A 113 -7.17 0.22 8.22
CA SER A 113 -6.67 1.42 8.90
C SER A 113 -7.24 1.61 10.31
N ASN A 114 -8.33 0.91 10.65
CA ASN A 114 -8.97 0.96 11.98
C ASN A 114 -8.89 -0.38 12.74
N ALA A 115 -8.33 -1.43 12.14
CA ALA A 115 -8.31 -2.75 12.75
C ALA A 115 -7.37 -2.80 13.97
N SER A 116 -7.72 -3.60 14.98
CA SER A 116 -6.77 -3.95 16.04
C SER A 116 -5.62 -4.78 15.45
N LEU A 117 -4.37 -4.49 15.83
CA LEU A 117 -3.22 -5.22 15.31
C LEU A 117 -3.10 -6.62 15.93
N ASP A 118 -3.60 -6.82 17.14
CA ASP A 118 -3.72 -8.14 17.78
C ASP A 118 -4.59 -9.10 16.98
N LEU A 119 -5.59 -8.54 16.29
CA LEU A 119 -6.56 -9.27 15.48
C LEU A 119 -6.00 -9.63 14.10
N VAL A 120 -5.31 -8.69 13.45
CA VAL A 120 -4.93 -8.82 12.04
C VAL A 120 -3.49 -9.29 11.85
N GLY A 121 -2.65 -9.12 12.86
CA GLY A 121 -1.20 -9.24 12.80
C GLY A 121 -0.55 -8.09 12.01
N VAL A 122 0.51 -7.50 12.55
CA VAL A 122 1.24 -6.38 11.93
C VAL A 122 1.76 -6.73 10.53
N GLY A 123 2.27 -7.95 10.32
CA GLY A 123 2.78 -8.36 9.01
C GLY A 123 1.71 -8.39 7.91
N ARG A 124 0.55 -9.00 8.17
CA ARG A 124 -0.57 -9.05 7.19
C ARG A 124 -1.19 -7.67 7.01
N TRP A 125 -1.29 -6.88 8.08
CA TRP A 125 -1.72 -5.48 8.01
C TRP A 125 -0.83 -4.65 7.08
N THR A 126 0.48 -4.73 7.29
CA THR A 126 1.49 -4.04 6.48
C THR A 126 1.44 -4.49 5.03
N ALA A 127 1.38 -5.80 4.77
CA ALA A 127 1.37 -6.34 3.41
C ALA A 127 0.15 -5.87 2.59
N ILE A 128 -1.05 -5.95 3.19
CA ILE A 128 -2.28 -5.54 2.50
C ILE A 128 -2.31 -4.03 2.26
N LEU A 129 -1.94 -3.22 3.26
CA LEU A 129 -1.96 -1.77 3.09
C LEU A 129 -0.85 -1.28 2.16
N THR A 130 0.33 -1.88 2.19
CA THR A 130 1.38 -1.60 1.19
C THR A 130 0.88 -1.93 -0.21
N LEU A 131 0.23 -3.09 -0.41
CA LEU A 131 -0.39 -3.43 -1.69
C LEU A 131 -1.38 -2.36 -2.15
N ARG A 132 -2.31 -1.95 -1.28
CA ARG A 132 -3.29 -0.90 -1.61
C ARG A 132 -2.62 0.44 -1.88
N GLY A 133 -1.56 0.79 -1.16
CA GLY A 133 -0.73 1.97 -1.45
C GLY A 133 -0.20 1.94 -2.89
N THR A 134 0.39 0.82 -3.32
CA THR A 134 0.92 0.67 -4.69
C THR A 134 -0.16 0.69 -5.77
N GLU A 135 -1.39 0.29 -5.43
CA GLU A 135 -2.56 0.38 -6.31
C GLU A 135 -3.18 1.79 -6.35
N GLY A 136 -2.59 2.76 -5.65
CA GLY A 136 -3.05 4.14 -5.66
C GLY A 136 -4.16 4.44 -4.65
N PHE A 137 -4.30 3.67 -3.57
CA PHE A 137 -5.15 4.01 -2.43
C PHE A 137 -4.43 4.82 -1.35
N ASP A 138 -5.20 5.62 -0.62
CA ASP A 138 -4.69 6.44 0.46
C ASP A 138 -4.58 5.62 1.75
N VAL A 139 -3.35 5.28 2.13
CA VAL A 139 -3.06 4.52 3.36
C VAL A 139 -2.35 5.38 4.41
N SER A 140 -2.40 6.71 4.26
CA SER A 140 -1.73 7.66 5.16
C SER A 140 -2.18 7.57 6.62
N LYS A 141 -3.44 7.22 6.89
CA LYS A 141 -3.94 7.01 8.26
C LYS A 141 -3.20 5.86 8.93
N ALA A 142 -3.08 4.73 8.25
CA ALA A 142 -2.31 3.59 8.72
C ALA A 142 -0.81 3.90 8.80
N ALA A 143 -0.26 4.58 7.79
CA ALA A 143 1.15 4.96 7.78
C ALA A 143 1.52 5.90 8.94
N LYS A 144 0.63 6.82 9.30
CA LYS A 144 0.78 7.67 10.49
C LYS A 144 0.69 6.85 11.77
N ARG A 145 -0.28 5.93 11.88
CA ARG A 145 -0.38 5.03 13.04
C ARG A 145 0.92 4.26 13.27
N ALA A 146 1.54 3.73 12.21
CA ALA A 146 2.83 3.03 12.33
C ALA A 146 3.98 3.95 12.79
N LEU A 147 3.90 5.27 12.59
CA LEU A 147 4.84 6.19 13.22
C LEU A 147 4.55 6.33 14.72
N ASP A 148 3.27 6.54 15.06
CA ASP A 148 2.84 6.88 16.42
C ASP A 148 2.93 5.72 17.44
N ASP A 149 2.97 4.48 16.96
CA ASP A 149 2.76 3.27 17.77
C ASP A 149 4.01 2.37 17.69
N GLU A 150 4.81 2.37 18.76
CA GLU A 150 6.06 1.61 18.84
C GLU A 150 5.84 0.10 18.84
N ASP A 151 4.62 -0.38 19.14
CA ASP A 151 4.28 -1.82 19.13
C ASP A 151 4.04 -2.35 17.70
N VAL A 152 4.08 -1.49 16.69
CA VAL A 152 3.93 -1.86 15.27
C VAL A 152 5.24 -2.46 14.73
N ASN A 153 5.68 -3.56 15.33
CA ASN A 153 6.86 -4.32 14.91
C ASN A 153 6.44 -5.72 14.43
N PHE A 154 7.19 -6.30 13.49
CA PHE A 154 6.97 -7.71 13.14
C PHE A 154 8.22 -8.39 12.58
N VAL A 155 8.26 -9.71 12.77
CA VAL A 155 9.20 -10.61 12.07
C VAL A 155 8.48 -11.19 10.86
N PRO A 156 8.99 -11.02 9.62
CA PRO A 156 8.31 -11.53 8.45
C PRO A 156 8.36 -13.08 8.37
N ASN A 157 7.19 -13.73 8.39
CA ASN A 157 7.05 -15.20 8.47
C ASN A 157 7.51 -16.02 7.24
N ASN A 158 8.08 -15.40 6.21
CA ASN A 158 8.47 -16.05 4.93
C ASN A 158 9.93 -15.81 4.56
N ILE A 159 10.77 -15.61 5.56
CA ILE A 159 12.18 -15.33 5.36
C ILE A 159 12.98 -16.63 5.51
N ILE A 160 13.93 -16.84 4.60
CA ILE A 160 14.93 -17.92 4.67
C ILE A 160 15.55 -17.89 6.08
N PRO A 161 15.77 -19.02 6.76
CA PRO A 161 16.23 -19.06 8.16
C PRO A 161 17.38 -18.10 8.50
N GLU A 162 18.27 -17.84 7.53
CA GLU A 162 19.40 -16.91 7.62
C GLU A 162 19.03 -15.44 7.94
N TYR A 163 17.78 -15.02 7.74
CA TYR A 163 17.31 -13.67 8.07
C TYR A 163 16.05 -13.67 8.96
N ALA A 164 15.72 -14.80 9.58
CA ALA A 164 14.52 -14.97 10.41
C ALA A 164 14.50 -14.08 11.68
N ASP A 165 15.62 -13.41 11.99
CA ASP A 165 15.76 -12.54 13.17
C ASP A 165 15.61 -11.05 12.83
N GLU A 166 15.40 -10.69 11.56
CA GLU A 166 15.31 -9.30 11.15
C GLU A 166 13.91 -8.72 11.42
N THR A 167 13.77 -8.12 12.60
CA THR A 167 12.57 -7.37 12.99
C THR A 167 12.39 -6.13 12.11
N ILE A 168 11.21 -5.99 11.51
CA ILE A 168 10.77 -4.76 10.87
C ILE A 168 10.13 -3.88 11.94
N TYR A 169 10.83 -2.82 12.32
CA TYR A 169 10.37 -1.87 13.33
C TYR A 169 9.31 -0.90 12.80
N HIS A 170 8.55 -0.27 13.70
CA HIS A 170 7.45 0.65 13.39
C HIS A 170 7.82 1.75 12.38
N HIS A 171 9.02 2.36 12.47
CA HIS A 171 9.50 3.34 11.49
C HIS A 171 9.66 2.75 10.08
N SER A 172 10.11 1.49 9.99
CA SER A 172 10.23 0.75 8.73
C SER A 172 8.86 0.36 8.19
N VAL A 173 7.91 0.00 9.06
CA VAL A 173 6.51 -0.20 8.67
C VAL A 173 5.90 1.08 8.12
N ALA A 174 6.07 2.21 8.82
CA ALA A 174 5.63 3.51 8.36
C ALA A 174 6.24 3.87 7.01
N ARG A 175 7.53 3.61 6.81
CA ARG A 175 8.22 3.79 5.54
C ARG A 175 7.62 2.94 4.42
N LEU A 176 7.37 1.64 4.64
CA LEU A 176 6.69 0.77 3.65
C LEU A 176 5.33 1.37 3.24
N LEU A 177 4.54 1.85 4.21
CA LEU A 177 3.19 2.38 3.96
C LEU A 177 3.19 3.77 3.31
N TRP A 178 4.04 4.70 3.75
CA TRP A 178 4.16 6.02 3.13
C TRP A 178 4.74 5.93 1.72
N CYS A 179 5.79 5.14 1.55
CA CYS A 179 6.52 5.04 0.30
C CYS A 179 5.84 4.14 -0.73
N SER A 180 4.84 3.33 -0.36
CA SER A 180 4.02 2.57 -1.32
C SER A 180 3.02 3.44 -2.07
N GLN A 181 2.64 4.60 -1.52
CA GLN A 181 1.72 5.55 -2.14
C GLN A 181 2.44 6.40 -3.19
N SER A 182 1.67 7.02 -4.10
CA SER A 182 2.23 8.03 -4.99
C SER A 182 2.71 9.24 -4.20
N GLU A 183 3.78 9.87 -4.66
CA GLU A 183 4.42 10.98 -3.96
C GLU A 183 3.52 12.22 -3.94
N GLU A 184 2.65 12.41 -4.94
CA GLU A 184 1.64 13.48 -4.95
C GLU A 184 0.68 13.37 -3.76
N ARG A 185 0.45 12.15 -3.27
CA ARG A 185 -0.38 11.91 -2.09
C ARG A 185 0.41 11.96 -0.79
N ALA A 186 1.59 11.34 -0.76
CA ALA A 186 2.37 11.19 0.47
C ALA A 186 3.09 12.49 0.86
N THR A 187 3.69 13.21 -0.10
CA THR A 187 4.45 14.46 0.12
C THR A 187 3.70 15.48 0.99
N PRO A 188 2.48 15.95 0.62
CA PRO A 188 1.82 17.01 1.39
C PRO A 188 1.50 16.61 2.82
N LYS A 189 1.24 15.31 3.07
CA LYS A 189 0.90 14.80 4.39
C LYS A 189 2.14 14.64 5.27
N LEU A 190 3.22 14.09 4.73
CA LEU A 190 4.51 14.04 5.42
C LEU A 190 5.00 15.46 5.73
N PHE A 191 4.92 16.37 4.77
CA PHE A 191 5.27 17.77 4.99
C PHE A 191 4.47 18.42 6.12
N ALA A 192 3.16 18.13 6.23
CA ALA A 192 2.33 18.61 7.34
C ALA A 192 2.78 18.04 8.69
N LEU A 193 3.15 16.75 8.76
CA LEU A 193 3.70 16.13 9.97
C LEU A 193 5.05 16.76 10.36
N VAL A 194 5.95 16.92 9.40
CA VAL A 194 7.28 17.51 9.63
C VAL A 194 7.18 18.96 10.14
N ASN A 195 6.22 19.74 9.65
CA ASN A 195 6.02 21.13 10.06
C ASN A 195 5.16 21.31 11.32
N ASN A 196 4.70 20.22 11.93
CA ASN A 196 3.99 20.28 13.21
C ASN A 196 5.00 20.15 14.36
N PRO A 197 5.34 21.25 15.07
CA PRO A 197 6.33 21.19 16.15
C PRO A 197 5.86 20.38 17.37
N LYS A 198 4.56 20.06 17.46
CA LYS A 198 4.00 19.22 18.53
C LYS A 198 3.97 17.74 18.16
N TYR A 199 4.36 17.38 16.94
CA TYR A 199 4.38 16.00 16.51
C TYR A 199 5.71 15.35 16.90
N ALA A 200 5.66 14.38 17.82
CA ALA A 200 6.86 13.69 18.32
C ALA A 200 7.67 13.05 17.19
N GLU A 201 6.99 12.39 16.26
CA GLU A 201 7.59 11.67 15.13
C GLU A 201 7.90 12.55 13.90
N ARG A 202 8.04 13.87 14.09
CA ARG A 202 8.29 14.79 12.96
C ARG A 202 9.62 14.54 12.25
N GLU A 203 10.64 14.05 12.96
CA GLU A 203 11.94 13.70 12.36
C GLU A 203 11.90 12.35 11.64
N ALA A 204 11.15 11.37 12.14
CA ALA A 204 10.88 10.13 11.41
C ALA A 204 10.11 10.41 10.11
N ALA A 205 9.10 11.29 10.16
CA ALA A 205 8.40 11.75 8.97
C ALA A 205 9.32 12.50 7.98
N LEU A 206 10.30 13.28 8.49
CA LEU A 206 11.29 13.97 7.67
C LEU A 206 12.19 12.97 6.94
N SER A 207 12.68 11.95 7.63
CA SER A 207 13.49 10.88 7.02
C SER A 207 12.74 10.26 5.84
N ILE A 208 11.47 9.87 6.03
CA ILE A 208 10.64 9.31 4.95
C ILE A 208 10.44 10.32 3.79
N LEU A 209 10.26 11.61 4.09
CA LEU A 209 10.12 12.64 3.06
C LEU A 209 11.39 12.82 2.23
N LEU A 210 12.58 12.75 2.86
CA LEU A 210 13.88 12.79 2.18
C LEU A 210 14.02 11.60 1.20
N ASP A 211 13.51 10.43 1.55
CA ASP A 211 13.60 9.23 0.72
C ASP A 211 12.70 9.22 -0.52
N GLN A 212 11.73 10.15 -0.62
CA GLN A 212 10.83 10.20 -1.77
C GLN A 212 11.54 10.58 -3.07
N ALA A 213 12.65 11.30 -3.04
CA ALA A 213 13.47 11.61 -4.23
C ALA A 213 12.68 12.11 -5.46
N THR A 214 11.66 12.97 -5.24
CA THR A 214 10.91 13.61 -6.32
C THR A 214 11.12 15.12 -6.32
N PRO A 215 10.85 15.81 -7.46
CA PRO A 215 10.82 17.27 -7.49
C PRO A 215 9.85 17.87 -6.45
N GLY A 216 8.69 17.25 -6.23
CA GLY A 216 7.70 17.67 -5.24
C GLY A 216 8.21 17.57 -3.80
N ALA A 217 8.83 16.44 -3.44
CA ALA A 217 9.46 16.28 -2.13
C ALA A 217 10.60 17.29 -1.91
N ARG A 218 11.45 17.50 -2.93
CA ARG A 218 12.53 18.51 -2.86
C ARG A 218 11.99 19.92 -2.66
N ALA A 219 10.93 20.30 -3.37
CA ALA A 219 10.26 21.59 -3.19
C ALA A 219 9.68 21.74 -1.77
N ALA A 220 9.06 20.68 -1.24
CA ALA A 220 8.58 20.67 0.14
C ALA A 220 9.74 20.87 1.14
N ILE A 221 10.85 20.13 0.96
CA ILE A 221 12.02 20.18 1.85
C ILE A 221 12.66 21.57 1.92
N LEU A 222 12.71 22.29 0.79
CA LEU A 222 13.18 23.68 0.74
C LEU A 222 12.40 24.64 1.65
N THR A 223 11.16 24.31 2.00
CA THR A 223 10.25 25.18 2.77
C THR A 223 9.99 24.70 4.20
N ILE A 224 10.67 23.64 4.65
CA ILE A 224 10.48 23.09 6.00
C ILE A 224 10.90 24.11 7.07
N LYS A 225 10.05 24.25 8.09
CA LYS A 225 10.37 25.00 9.31
C LYS A 225 11.41 24.22 10.13
N ARG A 226 12.64 24.74 10.13
CA ARG A 226 13.79 24.14 10.84
C ARG A 226 13.74 24.32 12.37
N GLN A 227 12.92 25.23 12.87
CA GLN A 227 12.77 25.47 14.31
C GLN A 227 12.35 24.18 15.05
N GLY A 228 13.12 23.82 16.08
CA GLY A 228 12.88 22.66 16.92
C GLY A 228 13.17 21.31 16.26
N LEU A 229 13.88 21.29 15.12
CA LEU A 229 14.52 20.07 14.62
C LEU A 229 15.90 19.90 15.28
N SER A 230 16.34 18.66 15.42
CA SER A 230 17.68 18.30 15.85
C SER A 230 18.73 18.79 14.85
N ALA A 231 19.98 18.92 15.33
CA ALA A 231 21.10 19.28 14.46
C ALA A 231 21.29 18.26 13.33
N GLY A 232 21.14 16.96 13.63
CA GLY A 232 21.23 15.89 12.63
C GLY A 232 20.13 15.98 11.56
N ALA A 233 18.89 16.31 11.96
CA ALA A 233 17.81 16.55 11.00
C ALA A 233 18.07 17.74 10.09
N ILE A 234 18.63 18.83 10.63
CA ILE A 234 19.01 20.01 9.83
C ILE A 234 20.15 19.66 8.87
N GLU A 235 21.16 18.93 9.33
CA GLU A 235 22.27 18.45 8.50
C GLU A 235 21.77 17.54 7.37
N ALA A 236 20.85 16.61 7.66
CA ALA A 236 20.25 15.74 6.66
C ALA A 236 19.49 16.53 5.57
N ILE A 237 18.76 17.59 5.95
CA ILE A 237 18.12 18.52 5.00
C ILE A 237 19.18 19.19 4.13
N ASP A 238 20.24 19.73 4.73
CA ASP A 238 21.28 20.46 4.01
C ASP A 238 22.11 19.55 3.11
N GLN A 239 22.38 18.31 3.52
CA GLN A 239 23.01 17.29 2.69
C GLN A 239 22.12 16.96 1.49
N PHE A 240 20.85 16.64 1.73
CA PHE A 240 19.90 16.31 0.66
C PHE A 240 19.76 17.44 -0.37
N LEU A 241 19.72 18.69 0.06
CA LEU A 241 19.54 19.84 -0.84
C LEU A 241 20.80 20.16 -1.66
N ARG A 242 22.00 19.95 -1.09
CA ARG A 242 23.29 20.24 -1.73
C ARG A 242 23.77 19.09 -2.61
N ALA A 243 23.79 17.88 -2.06
CA ALA A 243 24.37 16.68 -2.64
C ALA A 243 23.58 15.45 -2.18
N PRO A 244 22.40 15.19 -2.77
CA PRO A 244 21.66 13.98 -2.43
C PRO A 244 22.51 12.74 -2.76
N GLU A 245 22.33 11.69 -1.99
CA GLU A 245 23.09 10.43 -2.12
C GLU A 245 22.74 9.71 -3.43
N ALA A 246 23.42 10.09 -4.50
CA ALA A 246 23.23 9.53 -5.83
C ALA A 246 24.19 8.36 -6.07
N VAL A 247 23.68 7.30 -6.69
CA VAL A 247 24.54 6.19 -7.15
C VAL A 247 25.53 6.72 -8.20
N THR A 248 26.80 6.42 -8.03
CA THR A 248 27.84 6.81 -8.99
C THR A 248 27.75 5.94 -10.25
N PRO A 249 27.47 6.52 -11.44
CA PRO A 249 27.35 5.78 -12.68
C PRO A 249 28.61 5.01 -13.04
N ARG A 250 28.47 3.79 -13.56
CA ARG A 250 29.59 3.04 -14.12
C ARG A 250 30.00 3.61 -15.49
N ALA A 251 31.29 3.86 -15.69
CA ALA A 251 31.82 4.35 -16.97
C ALA A 251 31.60 3.39 -18.15
N LYS A 252 31.66 2.07 -17.91
CA LYS A 252 31.41 1.00 -18.90
C LYS A 252 30.35 0.03 -18.36
N PRO A 253 29.06 0.28 -18.61
CA PRO A 253 27.98 -0.56 -18.10
C PRO A 253 28.10 -2.00 -18.58
N LYS A 254 27.83 -2.98 -17.70
CA LYS A 254 27.77 -4.42 -18.01
C LYS A 254 26.40 -4.84 -18.56
N THR A 255 25.39 -3.99 -18.39
CA THR A 255 24.03 -4.18 -18.94
C THR A 255 23.53 -2.93 -19.67
N THR A 256 22.43 -3.07 -20.40
CA THR A 256 21.86 -2.05 -21.28
C THR A 256 20.57 -1.45 -20.73
N ARG A 257 20.22 -0.24 -21.19
CA ARG A 257 18.92 0.39 -20.89
C ARG A 257 17.75 -0.53 -21.24
N ALA A 258 17.78 -1.15 -22.41
CA ALA A 258 16.70 -2.03 -22.88
C ALA A 258 16.44 -3.21 -21.92
N GLN A 259 17.49 -3.80 -21.37
CA GLN A 259 17.36 -4.89 -20.39
C GLN A 259 16.71 -4.42 -19.09
N PHE A 260 17.09 -3.25 -18.55
CA PHE A 260 16.42 -2.67 -17.38
C PHE A 260 14.95 -2.36 -17.65
N ILE A 261 14.63 -1.70 -18.76
CA ILE A 261 13.24 -1.37 -19.11
C ILE A 261 12.39 -2.65 -19.23
N ALA A 262 12.91 -3.69 -19.87
CA ALA A 262 12.22 -4.98 -19.96
C ALA A 262 12.01 -5.63 -18.59
N ALA A 263 13.03 -5.68 -17.75
CA ALA A 263 12.96 -6.24 -16.40
C ALA A 263 11.95 -5.48 -15.52
N PHE A 264 11.98 -4.16 -15.55
CA PHE A 264 11.08 -3.28 -14.80
C PHE A 264 9.62 -3.43 -15.24
N ASN A 265 9.36 -3.51 -16.54
CA ASN A 265 8.00 -3.72 -17.03
C ASN A 265 7.45 -5.10 -16.64
N ARG A 266 8.26 -6.18 -16.69
CA ARG A 266 7.84 -7.51 -16.21
C ARG A 266 7.55 -7.50 -14.71
N LEU A 267 8.41 -6.84 -13.92
CA LEU A 267 8.20 -6.70 -12.49
C LEU A 267 6.89 -5.99 -12.15
N LEU A 268 6.55 -4.92 -12.88
CA LEU A 268 5.28 -4.21 -12.75
C LEU A 268 4.07 -5.05 -13.21
N ALA A 269 4.27 -5.98 -14.14
CA ALA A 269 3.27 -6.96 -14.56
C ALA A 269 3.12 -8.14 -13.58
N GLY A 270 3.87 -8.15 -12.47
CA GLY A 270 3.80 -9.19 -11.44
C GLY A 270 4.83 -10.31 -11.57
N ASP A 271 5.75 -10.21 -12.52
CA ASP A 271 6.78 -11.21 -12.77
C ASP A 271 8.18 -10.65 -12.43
N SER A 272 8.70 -11.08 -11.28
CA SER A 272 10.01 -10.66 -10.78
C SER A 272 11.19 -11.44 -11.37
N SER A 273 10.95 -12.50 -12.15
CA SER A 273 12.01 -13.44 -12.59
C SER A 273 13.14 -12.76 -13.34
N THR A 274 12.81 -11.86 -14.27
CA THR A 274 13.81 -11.14 -15.08
C THR A 274 14.59 -10.12 -14.28
N PHE A 275 13.93 -9.43 -13.35
CA PHE A 275 14.60 -8.50 -12.44
C PHE A 275 15.60 -9.24 -11.54
N LEU A 276 15.19 -10.36 -10.94
CA LEU A 276 16.06 -11.17 -10.08
C LEU A 276 17.19 -11.85 -10.86
N ALA A 277 16.96 -12.26 -12.10
CA ALA A 277 18.04 -12.77 -12.97
C ALA A 277 19.06 -11.66 -13.29
N LEU A 278 18.59 -10.46 -13.62
CA LEU A 278 19.46 -9.32 -13.91
C LEU A 278 20.28 -8.89 -12.68
N SER A 279 19.64 -8.79 -11.51
CA SER A 279 20.31 -8.45 -10.25
C SER A 279 21.38 -9.49 -9.85
N ARG A 280 21.16 -10.78 -10.13
CA ARG A 280 22.17 -11.82 -9.91
C ARG A 280 23.32 -11.77 -10.92
N ALA A 281 23.02 -11.46 -12.18
CA ALA A 281 24.04 -11.36 -13.23
C ALA A 281 24.95 -10.13 -13.07
N VAL A 282 24.42 -9.05 -12.50
CA VAL A 282 25.15 -7.81 -12.22
C VAL A 282 24.85 -7.38 -10.78
N SER A 283 25.65 -7.88 -9.84
CA SER A 283 25.44 -7.69 -8.40
C SER A 283 25.50 -6.22 -7.94
N ASP A 284 26.19 -5.36 -8.68
CA ASP A 284 26.22 -3.90 -8.51
C ASP A 284 25.53 -3.18 -9.70
N GLY A 285 24.38 -3.73 -10.09
CA GLY A 285 23.59 -3.30 -11.24
C GLY A 285 23.02 -1.89 -11.10
N GLU A 286 22.91 -1.35 -9.89
CA GLU A 286 22.49 0.02 -9.63
C GLU A 286 23.42 1.04 -10.31
N ARG A 287 24.73 0.77 -10.38
CA ARG A 287 25.70 1.62 -11.07
C ARG A 287 25.50 1.63 -12.58
N ASP A 288 25.06 0.51 -13.14
CA ASP A 288 24.72 0.40 -14.55
C ASP A 288 23.40 1.10 -14.84
N ALA A 289 22.38 0.92 -13.99
CA ALA A 289 21.10 1.62 -14.10
C ALA A 289 21.33 3.14 -14.07
N ALA A 290 22.11 3.63 -13.11
CA ALA A 290 22.51 5.03 -13.00
C ALA A 290 23.26 5.53 -14.24
N ALA A 291 23.99 4.67 -14.95
CA ALA A 291 24.68 5.04 -16.20
C ALA A 291 23.76 5.06 -17.43
N VAL A 292 22.91 4.06 -17.61
CA VAL A 292 22.18 3.85 -18.87
C VAL A 292 20.76 4.42 -18.90
N LEU A 293 20.12 4.62 -17.73
CA LEU A 293 18.76 5.17 -17.68
C LEU A 293 18.75 6.68 -17.96
N LEU A 294 17.66 7.13 -18.58
CA LEU A 294 17.47 8.50 -19.04
C LEU A 294 16.42 9.22 -18.18
N PRO A 295 16.38 10.56 -18.19
CA PRO A 295 15.33 11.32 -17.50
C PRO A 295 13.90 10.90 -17.88
N SER A 296 13.68 10.48 -19.13
CA SER A 296 12.39 9.95 -19.59
C SER A 296 11.94 8.67 -18.88
N ASP A 297 12.85 7.97 -18.21
CA ASP A 297 12.58 6.71 -17.49
C ASP A 297 12.16 6.95 -16.03
N LEU A 298 12.21 8.18 -15.53
CA LEU A 298 11.84 8.52 -14.15
C LEU A 298 10.43 8.04 -13.75
N PRO A 299 9.37 8.23 -14.56
CA PRO A 299 8.05 7.71 -14.21
C PRO A 299 8.01 6.19 -14.02
N LEU A 300 8.82 5.44 -14.79
CA LEU A 300 8.95 3.99 -14.64
C LEU A 300 9.69 3.66 -13.34
N LEU A 301 10.82 4.33 -13.07
CA LEU A 301 11.60 4.14 -11.85
C LEU A 301 10.77 4.37 -10.58
N TYR A 302 9.96 5.44 -10.53
CA TYR A 302 9.09 5.70 -9.40
C TYR A 302 8.10 4.55 -9.16
N ARG A 303 7.49 4.01 -10.22
CA ARG A 303 6.57 2.86 -10.11
C ARG A 303 7.27 1.59 -9.67
N VAL A 304 8.45 1.29 -10.22
CA VAL A 304 9.27 0.12 -9.87
C VAL A 304 9.69 0.17 -8.41
N ARG A 305 10.19 1.33 -7.97
CA ARG A 305 10.60 1.57 -6.58
C ARG A 305 9.46 1.29 -5.60
N ARG A 306 8.25 1.76 -5.89
CA ARG A 306 7.07 1.45 -5.05
C ARG A 306 6.67 -0.02 -5.11
N ARG A 307 6.72 -0.65 -6.30
CA ARG A 307 6.34 -2.06 -6.49
C ARG A 307 7.21 -3.01 -5.65
N LEU A 308 8.48 -2.71 -5.47
CA LEU A 308 9.40 -3.56 -4.70
C LEU A 308 9.09 -3.57 -3.20
N LEU A 309 8.36 -2.57 -2.69
CA LEU A 309 7.90 -2.55 -1.29
C LEU A 309 6.91 -3.67 -0.96
N LEU A 310 6.30 -4.32 -1.96
CA LEU A 310 5.37 -5.43 -1.74
C LEU A 310 6.00 -6.66 -1.10
N GLY A 311 7.33 -6.79 -1.13
CA GLY A 311 8.02 -7.82 -0.37
C GLY A 311 7.89 -7.64 1.16
N CYS A 312 7.61 -6.42 1.64
CA CYS A 312 7.39 -6.09 3.05
C CYS A 312 8.46 -6.67 3.99
N ASN A 313 9.73 -6.55 3.60
CA ASN A 313 10.90 -7.02 4.33
C ASN A 313 12.07 -6.03 4.17
N ASN A 314 13.21 -6.29 4.79
CA ASN A 314 14.38 -5.41 4.70
C ASN A 314 14.97 -5.32 3.28
N HIS A 315 14.97 -6.40 2.50
CA HIS A 315 15.39 -6.34 1.09
C HIS A 315 14.53 -5.36 0.27
N SER A 316 13.23 -5.31 0.51
CA SER A 316 12.35 -4.31 -0.11
C SER A 316 12.76 -2.88 0.23
N LEU A 317 13.22 -2.63 1.45
CA LEU A 317 13.71 -1.31 1.89
C LEU A 317 15.08 -1.00 1.28
N PHE A 318 15.98 -1.97 1.18
CA PHE A 318 17.27 -1.81 0.49
C PHE A 318 17.07 -1.50 -0.99
N TYR A 319 16.24 -2.26 -1.70
CA TYR A 319 15.91 -1.96 -3.08
C TYR A 319 15.26 -0.59 -3.26
N TYR A 320 14.44 -0.17 -2.30
CA TYR A 320 13.85 1.17 -2.32
C TYR A 320 14.94 2.25 -2.24
N HIS A 321 15.89 2.09 -1.34
CA HIS A 321 17.03 2.99 -1.18
C HIS A 321 17.93 3.02 -2.43
N ASP A 322 18.31 1.87 -2.98
CA ASP A 322 19.13 1.78 -4.20
C ASP A 322 18.46 2.50 -5.38
N LEU A 323 17.15 2.29 -5.56
CA LEU A 323 16.38 2.96 -6.61
C LEU A 323 16.24 4.46 -6.36
N THR A 324 16.18 4.91 -5.11
CA THR A 324 16.26 6.33 -4.76
C THR A 324 17.60 6.93 -5.20
N GLY A 325 18.72 6.25 -4.95
CA GLY A 325 20.04 6.70 -5.42
C GLY A 325 20.17 6.72 -6.95
N ILE A 326 19.59 5.73 -7.65
CA ILE A 326 19.50 5.73 -9.12
C ILE A 326 18.67 6.91 -9.63
N ILE A 327 17.52 7.20 -9.00
CA ILE A 327 16.65 8.33 -9.35
C ILE A 327 17.42 9.65 -9.23
N PHE A 328 18.17 9.88 -8.14
CA PHE A 328 18.98 11.09 -8.02
C PHE A 328 20.05 11.20 -9.11
N ALA A 329 20.72 10.10 -9.46
CA ALA A 329 21.70 10.08 -10.55
C ALA A 329 21.04 10.43 -11.90
N VAL A 330 19.84 9.92 -12.17
CA VAL A 330 19.09 10.22 -13.40
C VAL A 330 18.60 11.68 -13.42
N MET A 331 18.12 12.21 -12.30
CA MET A 331 17.73 13.62 -12.17
C MET A 331 18.92 14.57 -12.40
N ALA A 332 20.11 14.20 -11.92
CA ALA A 332 21.32 15.00 -12.13
C ALA A 332 21.64 15.14 -13.63
N LYS A 333 21.43 14.10 -14.46
CA LYS A 333 21.60 14.18 -15.92
C LYS A 333 20.67 15.22 -16.54
N GLN A 334 19.41 15.26 -16.11
CA GLN A 334 18.42 16.24 -16.59
C GLN A 334 18.87 17.67 -16.34
N ALA A 335 19.43 17.95 -15.15
CA ALA A 335 19.93 19.27 -14.79
C ALA A 335 21.15 19.70 -15.62
N HIS A 336 22.00 18.76 -16.04
CA HIS A 336 23.12 19.05 -16.95
C HIS A 336 22.63 19.34 -18.37
N SER A 337 21.68 18.55 -18.88
CA SER A 337 21.12 18.78 -20.23
C SER A 337 20.37 20.10 -20.36
N ALA A 338 19.80 20.64 -19.28
CA ALA A 338 19.12 21.94 -19.30
C ALA A 338 20.06 23.16 -19.25
N LYS A 339 21.37 22.96 -19.02
CA LYS A 339 22.38 24.03 -18.95
C LYS A 339 23.17 24.20 -20.25
N ILE A 340 22.99 23.29 -21.21
CA ILE A 340 23.61 23.32 -22.53
C ILE A 340 22.63 23.97 -23.50
#